data_AF-A0A7X4BFZ5-F1
#
_entry.id   AF-A0A7X4BFZ5-F1
#
_cell.length_a   1.000
_cell.length_b   1.000
_cell.length_c   1.000
_cell.angle_alpha   90.00
_cell.angle_beta   90.00
_cell.angle_gamma   90.00
#
_symmetry.space_group_name_H-M   'P 1'
#
loop_
_entity.id
_entity.type
_entity.pdbx_description
1 polymer ?
#
loop_
_entity_poly.entity_id
_entity_poly.type
_entity_poly.pdbx_seq_one_letter_code
_entity_poly.pdbx_strand_id
1 'polypeptide(L)'
;MATRPPARCRTEVALEMPILIVVVATLSLAPTTHTQETQAIRPAESQAHLQVEELLSTGSLSGEYDAFGRVADIALDSRGRILVADRLGPHFKVFDPSGAYLATVGRRGEGPGEFASPSVVSVGRGDSIFLGDTERGLISVFSPDYEWVRDVRISPAWQVNSMIPRPDGTLVVAAFSPGDSYPVKVLGPDGTILRRAGVSIDAPNLYGFEASLLGGRLTHTGSG
;
A
#
# COMPACT_ATOMS: atom_id res chain seq x y z
N MET A 1 41.10 -14.51 -1.69
CA MET A 1 40.09 -15.14 -2.55
C MET A 1 38.89 -14.19 -2.59
N ALA A 2 38.79 -13.36 -3.64
CA ALA A 2 37.82 -12.27 -3.71
C ALA A 2 36.48 -12.79 -4.24
N THR A 3 35.41 -12.66 -3.47
CA THR A 3 34.06 -13.06 -3.84
C THR A 3 33.43 -12.00 -4.76
N ARG A 4 33.00 -12.45 -5.94
CA ARG A 4 32.32 -11.66 -6.97
C ARG A 4 30.93 -11.23 -6.47
N PRO A 5 30.48 -9.98 -6.66
CA PRO A 5 29.13 -9.56 -6.27
C PRO A 5 28.07 -10.28 -7.14
N PRO A 6 26.85 -10.51 -6.61
CA PRO A 6 25.81 -11.24 -7.32
C PRO A 6 25.33 -10.48 -8.57
N ALA A 7 24.97 -11.25 -9.59
CA ALA A 7 24.57 -10.75 -10.90
C ALA A 7 23.23 -10.01 -10.81
N ARG A 8 23.19 -8.78 -11.36
CA ARG A 8 21.99 -7.93 -11.46
C ARG A 8 20.98 -8.59 -12.41
N CYS A 9 19.78 -8.88 -11.92
CA CYS A 9 18.68 -9.35 -12.77
C CYS A 9 17.93 -8.14 -13.33
N ARG A 10 17.81 -8.05 -14.66
CA ARG A 10 17.15 -6.96 -15.38
C ARG A 10 15.87 -7.52 -15.99
N THR A 11 14.72 -6.98 -15.64
CA THR A 11 13.43 -7.38 -16.21
C THR A 11 12.77 -6.16 -16.85
N GLU A 12 12.39 -6.28 -18.12
CA GLU A 12 11.68 -5.26 -18.89
C GLU A 12 10.20 -5.61 -18.96
N VAL A 13 9.32 -4.65 -18.71
CA VAL A 13 7.86 -4.80 -18.88
C VAL A 13 7.38 -3.66 -19.77
N ALA A 14 6.79 -4.00 -20.91
CA ALA A 14 6.21 -3.05 -21.86
C ALA A 14 4.73 -2.82 -21.53
N LEU A 15 4.30 -1.56 -21.49
CA LEU A 15 2.88 -1.18 -21.36
C LEU A 15 2.48 -0.35 -22.57
N GLU A 16 1.48 -0.81 -23.31
CA GLU A 16 0.91 -0.11 -24.47
C GLU A 16 -0.31 0.73 -24.04
N MET A 17 -0.24 2.05 -24.20
CA MET A 17 -1.42 2.93 -24.15
C MET A 17 -1.32 4.04 -25.22
N PRO A 18 -2.35 4.29 -26.04
CA PRO A 18 -2.32 5.34 -27.04
C PRO A 18 -2.56 6.72 -26.39
N ILE A 19 -1.69 7.70 -26.67
CA ILE A 19 -1.85 9.10 -26.26
C ILE A 19 -2.33 9.92 -27.47
N LEU A 20 -3.42 10.69 -27.29
CA LEU A 20 -3.95 11.65 -28.27
C LEU A 20 -3.18 12.97 -28.18
N ILE A 21 -2.54 13.40 -29.28
CA ILE A 21 -1.87 14.72 -29.37
C ILE A 21 -2.68 15.62 -30.32
N VAL A 22 -3.14 16.77 -29.82
CA VAL A 22 -3.75 17.84 -30.63
C VAL A 22 -2.69 18.89 -30.94
N VAL A 23 -2.32 19.03 -32.22
CA VAL A 23 -1.36 20.03 -32.69
C VAL A 23 -2.12 21.26 -33.20
N VAL A 24 -1.92 22.42 -32.58
CA VAL A 24 -2.42 23.71 -33.10
C VAL A 24 -1.25 24.41 -33.79
N ALA A 25 -1.31 24.52 -35.11
CA ALA A 25 -0.31 25.23 -35.92
C ALA A 25 -0.86 26.58 -36.36
N THR A 26 -0.13 27.67 -36.07
CA THR A 26 -0.42 29.00 -36.63
C THR A 26 0.26 29.15 -37.98
N LEU A 27 -0.54 29.32 -39.04
CA LEU A 27 -0.10 29.38 -40.43
C LEU A 27 0.27 30.83 -40.83
N SER A 28 1.54 31.08 -41.17
CA SER A 28 1.97 32.31 -41.85
C SER A 28 2.13 32.02 -43.33
N LEU A 29 1.29 32.64 -44.18
CA LEU A 29 1.22 32.37 -45.61
C LEU A 29 2.24 33.19 -46.41
N ALA A 30 3.07 32.51 -47.20
CA ALA A 30 3.65 33.03 -48.43
C ALA A 30 3.39 32.00 -49.56
N PRO A 31 3.01 32.41 -50.78
CA PRO A 31 2.79 31.52 -51.92
C PRO A 31 4.17 31.21 -52.57
N THR A 32 4.49 30.05 -53.15
CA THR A 32 3.70 29.09 -53.93
C THR A 32 4.50 27.79 -54.10
N THR A 33 3.73 26.70 -54.24
CA THR A 33 3.99 25.48 -55.03
C THR A 33 5.28 24.69 -54.78
N HIS A 34 5.21 23.80 -53.79
CA HIS A 34 5.80 22.47 -53.92
C HIS A 34 4.74 21.46 -53.49
N THR A 35 4.28 20.62 -54.42
CA THR A 35 3.49 19.43 -54.07
C THR A 35 4.47 18.45 -53.43
N GLN A 36 4.47 18.34 -52.11
CA GLN A 36 5.11 17.23 -51.40
C GLN A 36 4.02 16.21 -51.06
N GLU A 37 4.26 14.94 -51.43
CA GLU A 37 3.48 13.81 -50.95
C GLU A 37 3.49 13.82 -49.42
N THR A 38 2.30 13.84 -48.81
CA THR A 38 2.14 13.57 -47.38
C THR A 38 2.48 12.10 -47.16
N GLN A 39 3.74 11.80 -46.86
CA GLN A 39 4.09 10.55 -46.22
C GLN A 39 3.46 10.58 -44.82
N ALA A 40 2.62 9.59 -44.53
CA ALA A 40 2.15 9.33 -43.18
C ALA A 40 3.37 9.02 -42.31
N ILE A 41 3.91 10.02 -41.63
CA ILE A 41 4.90 9.82 -40.57
C ILE A 41 4.14 9.08 -39.48
N ARG A 42 4.37 7.76 -39.39
CA ARG A 42 3.99 7.00 -38.20
C ARG A 42 4.69 7.71 -37.04
N PRO A 43 3.97 8.16 -35.98
CA PRO A 43 4.65 8.65 -34.79
C PRO A 43 5.64 7.58 -34.38
N ALA A 44 6.93 7.94 -34.33
CA ALA A 44 7.93 7.04 -33.78
C ALA A 44 7.46 6.70 -32.37
N GLU A 45 7.10 5.44 -32.15
CA GLU A 45 6.69 4.94 -30.86
C GLU A 45 7.81 5.29 -29.87
N SER A 46 7.56 6.29 -29.02
CA SER A 46 8.47 6.59 -27.93
C SER A 46 8.23 5.52 -26.89
N GLN A 47 8.97 4.42 -27.00
CA GLN A 47 9.03 3.41 -25.95
C GLN A 47 9.71 4.04 -24.74
N ALA A 48 8.92 4.53 -23.80
CA ALA A 48 9.42 4.93 -22.49
C ALA A 48 9.86 3.66 -21.75
N HIS A 49 11.16 3.42 -21.68
CA HIS A 49 11.73 2.37 -20.85
C HIS A 49 11.78 2.84 -19.40
N LEU A 50 10.89 2.31 -18.55
CA LEU A 50 11.00 2.48 -17.11
C LEU A 50 12.24 1.72 -16.61
N GLN A 51 13.27 2.43 -16.16
CA GLN A 51 14.40 1.81 -15.49
C GLN A 51 14.07 1.65 -14.01
N VAL A 52 13.98 0.41 -13.55
CA VAL A 52 13.84 0.09 -12.13
C VAL A 52 15.23 -0.16 -11.55
N GLU A 53 15.62 0.64 -10.56
CA GLU A 53 16.79 0.39 -9.74
C GLU A 53 16.34 -0.21 -8.40
N GLU A 54 16.88 -1.37 -8.06
CA GLU A 54 16.71 -1.94 -6.72
C GLU A 54 17.53 -1.11 -5.73
N LEU A 55 16.84 -0.31 -4.93
CA LEU A 55 17.48 0.57 -3.94
C LEU A 55 17.81 -0.15 -2.63
N LEU A 56 16.99 -1.13 -2.25
CA LEU A 56 17.14 -1.90 -1.01
C LEU A 56 16.42 -3.24 -1.13
N SER A 57 17.09 -4.30 -0.67
CA SER A 57 16.49 -5.62 -0.42
C SER A 57 16.95 -6.10 0.95
N THR A 58 15.99 -6.50 1.78
CA THR A 58 16.22 -6.94 3.17
C THR A 58 15.24 -8.05 3.52
N GLY A 59 15.61 -8.87 4.51
CA GLY A 59 14.93 -10.10 4.85
C GLY A 59 15.53 -11.32 4.14
N SER A 60 15.36 -12.48 4.75
CA SER A 60 15.76 -13.76 4.17
C SER A 60 14.70 -14.83 4.45
N LEU A 61 14.83 -16.01 3.85
CA LEU A 61 13.94 -17.15 4.17
C LEU A 61 14.46 -17.98 5.35
N SER A 62 15.70 -17.74 5.78
CA SER A 62 16.40 -18.63 6.72
C SER A 62 17.33 -17.91 7.71
N GLY A 63 17.35 -16.58 7.74
CA GLY A 63 18.15 -15.81 8.68
C GLY A 63 17.52 -15.76 10.08
N GLU A 64 18.34 -15.62 11.10
CA GLU A 64 17.91 -15.76 12.50
C GLU A 64 16.95 -14.63 12.95
N TYR A 65 17.16 -13.41 12.45
CA TYR A 65 16.42 -12.21 12.88
C TYR A 65 15.60 -11.56 11.76
N ASP A 66 15.95 -11.86 10.51
CA ASP A 66 15.39 -11.30 9.27
C ASP A 66 14.60 -12.34 8.46
N ALA A 67 14.37 -13.55 9.01
CA ALA A 67 13.46 -14.52 8.39
C ALA A 67 11.99 -14.09 8.48
N PHE A 68 11.29 -14.18 7.36
CA PHE A 68 9.85 -13.95 7.28
C PHE A 68 9.08 -15.24 7.00
N GLY A 69 7.95 -15.43 7.69
CA GLY A 69 7.01 -16.50 7.39
C GLY A 69 6.13 -16.17 6.18
N ARG A 70 5.36 -15.08 6.26
CA ARG A 70 4.58 -14.53 5.14
C ARG A 70 4.37 -13.03 5.34
N VAL A 71 5.14 -12.23 4.61
CA VAL A 71 4.96 -10.77 4.56
C VAL A 71 3.53 -10.48 4.08
N ALA A 72 2.79 -9.75 4.90
CA ALA A 72 1.42 -9.35 4.61
C ALA A 72 1.34 -7.91 4.14
N ASP A 73 2.09 -7.01 4.78
CA ASP A 73 2.03 -5.57 4.54
C ASP A 73 3.29 -4.87 5.05
N ILE A 74 3.51 -3.63 4.62
CA ILE A 74 4.67 -2.79 4.93
C ILE A 74 4.26 -1.33 5.14
N ALA A 75 4.88 -0.66 6.10
CA ALA A 75 4.70 0.77 6.34
C ALA A 75 6.02 1.47 6.68
N LEU A 76 6.06 2.79 6.47
CA LEU A 76 7.16 3.66 6.87
C LEU A 76 6.71 4.60 7.97
N ASP A 77 7.59 4.87 8.93
CA ASP A 77 7.38 5.93 9.90
C ASP A 77 8.12 7.23 9.53
N SER A 78 7.98 8.27 10.35
CA SER A 78 8.59 9.57 10.09
C SER A 78 10.13 9.58 10.10
N ARG A 79 10.75 8.52 10.65
CA ARG A 79 12.20 8.34 10.71
C ARG A 79 12.72 7.47 9.55
N GLY A 80 11.84 7.03 8.65
CA GLY A 80 12.15 6.13 7.56
C GLY A 80 12.39 4.68 8.01
N ARG A 81 12.01 4.33 9.24
CA ARG A 81 12.04 2.92 9.67
C ARG A 81 10.99 2.15 8.88
N ILE A 82 11.33 0.93 8.52
CA ILE A 82 10.49 0.04 7.72
C ILE A 82 9.84 -0.96 8.66
N LEU A 83 8.51 -0.93 8.74
CA LEU A 83 7.72 -1.86 9.55
C LEU A 83 7.08 -2.90 8.62
N VAL A 84 7.28 -4.18 8.91
CA VAL A 84 6.80 -5.29 8.07
C VAL A 84 5.93 -6.22 8.91
N ALA A 85 4.67 -6.39 8.53
CA ALA A 85 3.76 -7.34 9.17
C ALA A 85 4.05 -8.76 8.64
N ASP A 86 4.35 -9.69 9.55
CA ASP A 86 4.57 -11.10 9.24
C ASP A 86 3.42 -11.95 9.78
N ARG A 87 2.56 -12.41 8.86
CA ARG A 87 1.35 -13.16 9.19
C ARG A 87 1.64 -14.51 9.82
N LEU A 88 2.63 -15.24 9.30
CA LEU A 88 2.97 -16.58 9.80
C LEU A 88 3.97 -16.53 10.95
N GLY A 89 4.72 -15.43 11.09
CA GLY A 89 5.55 -15.09 12.25
C GLY A 89 4.78 -14.72 13.53
N PRO A 90 3.44 -14.67 13.49
CA PRO A 90 2.60 -13.59 14.07
C PRO A 90 3.34 -12.50 14.85
N HIS A 91 3.99 -11.60 14.12
CA HIS A 91 4.65 -10.41 14.66
C HIS A 91 4.74 -9.32 13.59
N PHE A 92 5.22 -8.14 13.95
CA PHE A 92 5.82 -7.24 12.97
C PHE A 92 7.30 -7.03 13.27
N LYS A 93 8.09 -6.91 12.21
CA LYS A 93 9.51 -6.59 12.28
C LYS A 93 9.74 -5.13 11.94
N VAL A 94 10.79 -4.55 12.50
CA VAL A 94 11.21 -3.18 12.20
C VAL A 94 12.65 -3.17 11.74
N PHE A 95 12.92 -2.42 10.68
CA PHE A 95 14.23 -2.20 10.12
C PHE A 95 14.51 -0.71 10.05
N ASP A 96 15.79 -0.34 10.08
CA ASP A 96 16.20 1.03 9.83
C ASP A 96 16.11 1.39 8.33
N PRO A 97 16.31 2.66 7.94
CA PRO A 97 16.26 3.06 6.53
C PRO A 97 17.28 2.37 5.62
N SER A 98 18.34 1.77 6.17
CA SER A 98 19.34 1.00 5.44
C SER A 98 18.98 -0.49 5.31
N GLY A 99 17.85 -0.91 5.90
CA GLY A 99 17.38 -2.28 5.93
C GLY A 99 17.99 -3.14 7.04
N ALA A 100 18.72 -2.54 7.99
CA ALA A 100 19.24 -3.28 9.13
C ALA A 100 18.13 -3.58 10.13
N TYR A 101 18.08 -4.82 10.62
CA TYR A 101 17.09 -5.26 11.61
C TYR A 101 17.23 -4.47 12.93
N LEU A 102 16.10 -3.97 13.44
CA LEU A 102 16.02 -3.24 14.71
C LEU A 102 15.25 -4.00 15.78
N ALA A 103 14.08 -4.52 15.44
CA ALA A 103 13.18 -5.12 16.43
C ALA A 103 12.20 -6.13 15.82
N THR A 104 11.72 -7.04 16.66
CA THR A 104 10.55 -7.88 16.44
C THR A 104 9.57 -7.61 17.56
N VAL A 105 8.30 -7.36 17.23
CA VAL A 105 7.28 -6.97 18.19
C VAL A 105 6.08 -7.90 18.07
N GLY A 106 5.70 -8.46 19.21
CA GLY A 106 4.62 -9.43 19.35
C GLY A 106 5.07 -10.87 19.16
N ARG A 107 4.10 -11.76 19.37
CA ARG A 107 4.23 -13.22 19.27
C ARG A 107 2.84 -13.83 19.10
N ARG A 108 2.78 -15.13 18.82
CA ARG A 108 1.51 -15.86 18.80
C ARG A 108 0.80 -15.78 20.15
N GLY A 109 -0.46 -15.37 20.14
CA GLY A 109 -1.30 -15.38 21.34
C GLY A 109 -2.51 -14.45 21.26
N GLU A 110 -3.19 -14.30 22.39
CA GLU A 110 -4.44 -13.54 22.54
C GLU A 110 -4.33 -12.39 23.56
N GLY A 111 -3.16 -12.20 24.16
CA GLY A 111 -2.89 -11.11 25.09
C GLY A 111 -2.66 -9.75 24.42
N PRO A 112 -2.48 -8.69 25.23
CA PRO A 112 -2.02 -7.39 24.76
C PRO A 112 -0.68 -7.51 24.01
N GLY A 113 -0.63 -6.98 22.79
CA GLY A 113 0.56 -7.03 21.94
C GLY A 113 0.87 -8.40 21.32
N GLU A 114 -0.01 -9.40 21.50
CA GLU A 114 0.10 -10.71 20.85
C GLU A 114 -0.79 -10.78 19.60
N PHE A 115 -0.50 -11.69 18.67
CA PHE A 115 -1.22 -11.79 17.40
C PHE A 115 -1.56 -13.23 17.04
N ALA A 116 -2.65 -13.44 16.33
CA ALA A 116 -2.98 -14.68 15.63
C ALA A 116 -2.50 -14.60 14.17
N SER A 117 -2.89 -13.52 13.46
CA SER A 117 -2.70 -13.40 12.02
C SER A 117 -2.68 -11.92 11.60
N PRO A 118 -1.57 -11.20 11.85
CA PRO A 118 -1.46 -9.80 11.47
C PRO A 118 -1.51 -9.66 9.94
N SER A 119 -2.33 -8.74 9.45
CA SER A 119 -2.65 -8.62 8.01
C SER A 119 -2.33 -7.25 7.41
N VAL A 120 -2.39 -6.19 8.20
CA VAL A 120 -2.19 -4.80 7.75
C VAL A 120 -1.38 -4.05 8.80
N VAL A 121 -0.45 -3.20 8.36
CA VAL A 121 0.32 -2.30 9.22
C VAL A 121 0.20 -0.87 8.70
N SER A 122 0.00 0.09 9.60
CA SER A 122 -0.08 1.50 9.21
C SER A 122 0.52 2.39 10.29
N VAL A 123 1.17 3.47 9.88
CA VAL A 123 1.73 4.45 10.80
C VAL A 123 0.85 5.70 10.79
N GLY A 124 0.39 6.08 11.98
CA GLY A 124 -0.41 7.27 12.23
C GLY A 124 0.43 8.47 12.64
N ARG A 125 -0.25 9.55 13.05
CA ARG A 125 0.41 10.78 13.49
C ARG A 125 1.25 10.54 14.75
N GLY A 126 2.48 11.06 14.75
CA GLY A 126 3.41 10.90 15.87
C GLY A 126 3.99 9.50 15.98
N ASP A 127 4.07 8.77 14.86
CA ASP A 127 4.61 7.41 14.74
C ASP A 127 3.88 6.33 15.58
N SER A 128 2.62 6.57 15.93
CA SER A 128 1.76 5.53 16.49
C SER A 128 1.52 4.44 15.43
N ILE A 129 1.68 3.18 15.80
CA ILE A 129 1.59 2.06 14.87
C ILE A 129 0.25 1.36 15.06
N PHE A 130 -0.44 1.06 13.97
CA PHE A 130 -1.69 0.33 13.97
C PHE A 130 -1.49 -0.98 13.22
N LEU A 131 -1.73 -2.10 13.89
CA LEU A 131 -1.62 -3.43 13.31
C LEU A 131 -3.00 -4.11 13.32
N GLY A 132 -3.52 -4.46 12.16
CA GLY A 132 -4.75 -5.22 12.05
C GLY A 132 -4.50 -6.72 12.17
N ASP A 133 -5.24 -7.37 13.07
CA ASP A 133 -5.30 -8.82 13.21
C ASP A 133 -6.72 -9.28 12.85
N THR A 134 -6.86 -9.75 11.60
CA THR A 134 -8.16 -10.14 11.05
C THR A 134 -8.77 -11.35 11.74
N GLU A 135 -7.94 -12.29 12.24
CA GLU A 135 -8.46 -13.48 12.92
C GLU A 135 -8.99 -13.15 14.32
N ARG A 136 -8.34 -12.20 15.00
CA ARG A 136 -8.80 -11.72 16.31
C ARG A 136 -9.93 -10.69 16.22
N GLY A 137 -10.15 -10.10 15.05
CA GLY A 137 -11.07 -8.96 14.88
C GLY A 137 -10.59 -7.75 15.68
N LEU A 138 -9.29 -7.48 15.68
CA LEU A 138 -8.68 -6.38 16.42
C LEU A 138 -7.80 -5.54 15.51
N ILE A 139 -7.70 -4.25 15.84
CA ILE A 139 -6.60 -3.40 15.41
C ILE A 139 -5.85 -2.98 16.67
N SER A 140 -4.65 -3.51 16.86
CA SER A 140 -3.79 -3.16 17.99
C SER A 140 -3.00 -1.90 17.70
N VAL A 141 -2.98 -0.98 18.67
CA VAL A 141 -2.28 0.30 18.59
C VAL A 141 -1.05 0.25 19.47
N PHE A 142 0.10 0.65 18.92
CA PHE A 142 1.38 0.73 19.62
C PHE A 142 1.92 2.15 19.62
N SER A 143 2.75 2.44 20.62
CA SER A 143 3.56 3.65 20.68
C SER A 143 4.70 3.60 19.64
N PRO A 144 5.38 4.73 19.37
CA PRO A 144 6.56 4.78 18.50
C PRO A 144 7.74 3.92 18.97
N ASP A 145 7.72 3.58 20.26
CA ASP A 145 8.69 2.74 20.96
C ASP A 145 8.21 1.29 21.08
N TYR A 146 7.17 0.94 20.31
CA TYR A 146 6.60 -0.40 20.16
C TYR A 146 5.91 -0.97 21.41
N GLU A 147 5.54 -0.12 22.35
CA GLU A 147 4.74 -0.53 23.50
C GLU A 147 3.28 -0.62 23.11
N TRP A 148 2.60 -1.69 23.50
CA TRP A 148 1.15 -1.82 23.27
C TRP A 148 0.40 -0.74 24.07
N VAL A 149 -0.51 -0.04 23.39
CA VAL A 149 -1.32 1.03 23.99
C VAL A 149 -2.75 0.58 24.24
N ARG A 150 -3.39 0.01 23.21
CA ARG A 150 -4.80 -0.42 23.25
C ARG A 150 -5.17 -1.26 22.03
N ASP A 151 -6.30 -1.94 22.12
CA ASP A 151 -6.95 -2.57 20.97
C ASP A 151 -8.23 -1.83 20.57
N VAL A 152 -8.51 -1.82 19.26
CA VAL A 152 -9.77 -1.38 18.67
C VAL A 152 -10.50 -2.62 18.18
N ARG A 153 -11.72 -2.85 18.66
CA ARG A 153 -12.52 -4.01 18.23
C ARG A 153 -13.13 -3.74 16.86
N ILE A 154 -12.93 -4.67 15.93
CA ILE A 154 -13.65 -4.76 14.66
C ILE A 154 -14.37 -6.10 14.58
N SER A 155 -15.20 -6.31 13.56
CA SER A 155 -15.84 -7.61 13.37
C SER A 155 -14.78 -8.66 12.98
N PRO A 156 -14.73 -9.83 13.63
CA PRO A 156 -13.80 -10.90 13.27
C PRO A 156 -14.11 -11.54 11.91
N ALA A 157 -15.29 -11.26 11.34
CA ALA A 157 -15.64 -11.68 9.99
C ALA A 157 -15.02 -10.77 8.91
N TRP A 158 -14.45 -9.62 9.28
CA TRP A 158 -13.87 -8.69 8.33
C TRP A 158 -12.48 -9.11 7.92
N GLN A 159 -12.23 -9.04 6.61
CA GLN A 159 -10.88 -9.15 6.05
C GLN A 159 -10.42 -7.74 5.70
N VAL A 160 -9.65 -7.13 6.61
CA VAL A 160 -9.08 -5.80 6.40
C VAL A 160 -7.92 -5.89 5.44
N ASN A 161 -8.02 -5.15 4.34
CA ASN A 161 -7.00 -5.08 3.29
C ASN A 161 -6.11 -3.86 3.45
N SER A 162 -6.68 -2.73 3.87
CA SER A 162 -5.97 -1.46 4.01
C SER A 162 -6.59 -0.61 5.11
N MET A 163 -5.75 0.15 5.81
CA MET A 163 -6.17 1.04 6.89
C MET A 163 -5.37 2.34 6.80
N ILE A 164 -6.02 3.44 7.13
CA ILE A 164 -5.38 4.75 7.26
C ILE A 164 -5.80 5.38 8.58
N PRO A 165 -4.89 5.47 9.56
CA PRO A 165 -5.11 6.27 10.76
C PRO A 165 -5.15 7.75 10.43
N ARG A 166 -6.18 8.46 10.90
CA ARG A 166 -6.33 9.91 10.71
C ARG A 166 -5.90 10.68 11.96
N PRO A 167 -5.43 11.94 11.82
CA PRO A 167 -5.02 12.77 12.96
C PRO A 167 -6.10 13.01 14.03
N ASP A 168 -7.37 12.86 13.67
CA ASP A 168 -8.53 13.02 14.57
C ASP A 168 -8.83 11.74 15.39
N GLY A 169 -8.00 10.70 15.27
CA GLY A 169 -8.14 9.42 15.98
C GLY A 169 -9.07 8.42 15.31
N THR A 170 -9.71 8.79 14.20
CA THR A 170 -10.52 7.86 13.41
C THR A 170 -9.67 7.04 12.44
N LEU A 171 -10.24 5.97 11.91
CA LEU A 171 -9.58 5.08 10.96
C LEU A 171 -10.40 5.00 9.68
N VAL A 172 -9.77 5.17 8.51
CA VAL A 172 -10.38 4.77 7.24
C VAL A 172 -9.95 3.33 6.97
N VAL A 173 -10.90 2.42 6.80
CA VAL A 173 -10.63 0.99 6.63
C VAL A 173 -11.29 0.51 5.34
N ALA A 174 -10.50 -0.16 4.50
CA ALA A 174 -10.99 -0.94 3.38
C ALA A 174 -10.99 -2.42 3.78
N ALA A 175 -12.16 -3.05 3.74
CA ALA A 175 -12.32 -4.43 4.18
C ALA A 175 -13.43 -5.16 3.43
N PHE A 176 -13.20 -6.44 3.10
CA PHE A 176 -14.31 -7.33 2.81
C PHE A 176 -15.07 -7.60 4.11
N SER A 177 -16.38 -7.35 4.10
CA SER A 177 -17.23 -7.36 5.29
C SER A 177 -18.51 -8.14 4.99
N PRO A 178 -18.60 -9.43 5.37
CA PRO A 178 -19.79 -10.22 5.11
C PRO A 178 -21.07 -9.55 5.61
N GLY A 179 -22.07 -9.44 4.74
CA GLY A 179 -23.34 -8.77 5.04
C GLY A 179 -23.31 -7.23 5.00
N ASP A 180 -22.19 -6.63 4.62
CA ASP A 180 -22.03 -5.18 4.47
C ASP A 180 -21.46 -4.86 3.09
N SER A 181 -22.31 -4.36 2.18
CA SER A 181 -21.94 -4.05 0.80
C SER A 181 -20.99 -2.86 0.66
N TYR A 182 -20.58 -2.19 1.75
CA TYR A 182 -19.70 -1.03 1.68
C TYR A 182 -18.25 -1.44 1.92
N PRO A 183 -17.37 -1.42 0.90
CA PRO A 183 -15.98 -1.89 1.05
C PRO A 183 -15.14 -0.93 1.90
N VAL A 184 -15.53 0.34 2.02
CA VAL A 184 -14.80 1.37 2.76
C VAL A 184 -15.64 1.91 3.92
N LYS A 185 -15.01 2.04 5.09
CA LYS A 185 -15.64 2.50 6.33
C LYS A 185 -14.75 3.52 7.02
N VAL A 186 -15.36 4.47 7.70
CA VAL A 186 -14.68 5.35 8.67
C VAL A 186 -15.08 4.86 10.04
N LEU A 187 -14.09 4.42 10.82
CA LEU A 187 -14.27 3.94 12.19
C LEU A 187 -13.88 5.03 13.18
N GLY A 188 -14.62 5.13 14.29
CA GLY A 188 -14.23 5.91 15.45
C GLY A 188 -13.01 5.30 16.17
N PRO A 189 -12.41 6.03 17.12
CA PRO A 189 -11.28 5.53 17.90
C PRO A 189 -11.58 4.23 18.66
N ASP A 190 -12.85 3.95 18.95
CA ASP A 190 -13.37 2.77 19.64
C ASP A 190 -13.78 1.63 18.69
N GLY A 191 -13.70 1.83 17.38
CA GLY A 191 -14.06 0.85 16.35
C GLY A 191 -15.50 0.97 15.85
N THR A 192 -16.28 1.92 16.38
CA THR A 192 -17.65 2.17 15.89
C THR A 192 -17.65 2.66 14.45
N ILE A 193 -18.60 2.19 13.62
CA ILE A 193 -18.71 2.64 12.24
C ILE A 193 -19.37 4.02 12.20
N LEU A 194 -18.61 5.06 11.88
CA LEU A 194 -19.10 6.43 11.74
C LEU A 194 -19.65 6.70 10.34
N ARG A 195 -19.03 6.12 9.32
CA ARG A 195 -19.44 6.30 7.92
C ARG A 195 -19.14 5.05 7.10
N ARG A 196 -19.97 4.81 6.09
CA ARG A 196 -19.73 3.85 5.01
C ARG A 196 -19.57 4.57 3.69
N ALA A 197 -18.71 4.08 2.80
CA ALA A 197 -18.44 4.69 1.50
C ALA A 197 -18.20 3.65 0.41
N GLY A 198 -18.56 4.01 -0.83
CA GLY A 198 -18.56 3.10 -1.97
C GLY A 198 -19.76 2.15 -1.97
N VAL A 199 -19.89 1.35 -3.01
CA VAL A 199 -20.83 0.23 -3.07
C VAL A 199 -20.08 -0.92 -3.73
N SER A 200 -19.99 -2.06 -3.05
CA SER A 200 -19.55 -3.30 -3.65
C SER A 200 -20.68 -3.79 -4.54
N ILE A 201 -20.46 -3.83 -5.84
CA ILE A 201 -21.27 -4.64 -6.74
C ILE A 201 -21.01 -6.11 -6.40
N ASP A 202 -22.05 -6.93 -6.35
CA ASP A 202 -21.99 -8.33 -5.92
C ASP A 202 -20.93 -9.12 -6.69
N ALA A 203 -19.72 -9.18 -6.12
CA ALA A 203 -18.66 -10.06 -6.55
C ALA A 203 -17.97 -10.55 -5.26
N PRO A 204 -18.09 -11.84 -4.91
CA PRO A 204 -17.54 -12.38 -3.66
C PRO A 204 -16.00 -12.36 -3.57
N ASN A 205 -15.29 -11.74 -4.53
CA ASN A 205 -13.84 -11.87 -4.71
C ASN A 205 -13.08 -10.54 -4.97
N LEU A 206 -13.58 -9.38 -4.53
CA LEU A 206 -12.79 -8.14 -4.60
C LEU A 206 -11.69 -8.14 -3.52
N TYR A 207 -10.63 -8.90 -3.78
CA TYR A 207 -9.33 -8.75 -3.13
C TYR A 207 -8.64 -7.52 -3.75
N GLY A 208 -8.37 -6.49 -2.95
CA GLY A 208 -7.55 -5.35 -3.39
C GLY A 208 -8.30 -4.04 -3.55
N PHE A 209 -8.67 -3.43 -2.43
CA PHE A 209 -8.79 -1.97 -2.37
C PHE A 209 -7.65 -1.48 -1.48
N GLU A 210 -6.65 -0.87 -2.08
CA GLU A 210 -5.66 -0.08 -1.35
C GLU A 210 -6.21 1.33 -1.16
N ALA A 211 -6.32 1.76 0.09
CA ALA A 211 -6.55 3.16 0.39
C ALA A 211 -5.17 3.83 0.49
N SER A 212 -4.76 4.58 -0.54
CA SER A 212 -3.58 5.44 -0.49
C SER A 212 -4.01 6.91 -0.46
N LEU A 213 -3.62 7.63 0.60
CA LEU A 213 -3.83 9.07 0.70
C LEU A 213 -2.63 9.81 0.10
N LEU A 214 -2.50 9.76 -1.23
CA LEU A 214 -1.66 10.72 -1.96
C LEU A 214 -2.41 12.05 -2.08
N GLY A 215 -2.43 12.86 -1.02
CA GLY A 215 -2.72 14.31 -1.05
C GLY A 215 -4.00 14.81 -1.73
N GLY A 216 -4.91 13.92 -2.13
CA GLY A 216 -6.07 14.23 -2.96
C GLY A 216 -7.35 14.32 -2.13
N ARG A 217 -8.01 15.47 -2.21
CA ARG A 217 -9.34 15.69 -1.64
C ARG A 217 -10.35 14.81 -2.38
N LEU A 218 -10.90 13.79 -1.70
CA LEU A 218 -12.04 13.02 -2.22
C LEU A 218 -13.29 13.89 -2.21
N THR A 219 -13.61 14.51 -3.34
CA THR A 219 -14.92 15.14 -3.56
C THR A 219 -15.88 14.11 -4.15
N HIS A 220 -16.95 13.82 -3.42
CA HIS A 220 -18.08 13.03 -3.90
C HIS A 220 -18.92 13.90 -4.85
N THR A 221 -18.85 13.64 -6.16
CA THR A 221 -19.85 14.12 -7.12
C THR A 221 -20.82 12.97 -7.40
N GLY A 222 -21.86 12.86 -6.58
CA GLY A 222 -23.02 12.05 -6.91
C GLY A 222 -24.01 12.92 -7.67
N SER A 223 -24.38 12.50 -8.87
CA SER A 223 -25.54 13.01 -9.60
C SER A 223 -26.34 11.83 -10.14
N GLY A 224 -27.64 11.80 -9.83
CA GLY A 224 -28.64 10.94 -10.46
C GLY A 224 -28.92 9.65 -9.72
#